data_AF-A0A9J6BZE1-F1
#
_entry.id   AF-A0A9J6BZE1-F1
#
_cell.length_a   1.000
_cell.length_b   1.000
_cell.length_c   1.000
_cell.angle_alpha   90.00
_cell.angle_beta   90.00
_cell.angle_gamma   90.00
#
_symmetry.space_group_name_H-M   'P 1'
#
loop_
_entity.id
_entity.type
_entity.pdbx_description
1 polymer ?
#
loop_
_entity_poly.entity_id
_entity_poly.type
_entity_poly.pdbx_seq_one_letter_code
_entity_poly.pdbx_strand_id
1 'polypeptide(L)'
;MDHRFTGAICIPESCTAENVRQIMKEVFKGTDFVQAEDYEQKNYCVKKNPTFEFDFLRIISIFCFLTITILVIIDTILTNSTSELFIAKFFQCFSIRRNFQTLKDFSITESTITCINGIKAISVLEIFIFHSFSFKLNFPFNDGKEFQTLLNEKEAAQKIVGRTLLNSKKFNFWKFLIQRYMRLTLLTLFLICYDVVTYSLFKLFPKPYVHGDHSIIDDCKNYWWTKALNIQTNVNPQHMCIPPSWFASVLFQLILIAALIHLIIRNFSKTKVFIIYGHLLVCAT
;
A
#
# COMPACT_ATOMS: atom_id res chain seq x y z
N MET A 1 -19.20 12.95 -25.28
CA MET A 1 -18.71 12.52 -23.95
C MET A 1 -19.75 11.55 -23.42
N ASP A 2 -19.43 10.27 -23.33
CA ASP A 2 -20.38 9.27 -22.82
C ASP A 2 -20.39 9.30 -21.29
N HIS A 3 -21.46 9.81 -20.72
CA HIS A 3 -21.67 9.78 -19.28
C HIS A 3 -22.11 8.38 -18.86
N ARG A 4 -21.21 7.62 -18.23
CA ARG A 4 -21.53 6.30 -17.68
C ARG A 4 -22.20 6.44 -16.32
N PHE A 5 -23.41 5.91 -16.19
CA PHE A 5 -24.14 5.84 -14.92
C PHE A 5 -24.10 4.41 -14.38
N THR A 6 -23.71 4.27 -13.11
CA THR A 6 -23.71 2.98 -12.39
C THR A 6 -24.80 2.98 -11.33
N GLY A 7 -25.72 2.02 -11.42
CA GLY A 7 -26.79 1.79 -10.44
C GLY A 7 -26.89 0.32 -10.05
N ALA A 8 -27.51 0.04 -8.91
CA ALA A 8 -27.77 -1.32 -8.43
C ALA A 8 -29.26 -1.48 -8.11
N ILE A 9 -29.81 -2.67 -8.41
CA ILE A 9 -31.20 -3.02 -8.12
C ILE A 9 -31.25 -4.32 -7.32
N CYS A 10 -32.09 -4.35 -6.29
CA CYS A 10 -32.36 -5.56 -5.53
C CYS A 10 -33.39 -6.42 -6.28
N ILE A 11 -33.05 -7.68 -6.51
CA ILE A 11 -33.91 -8.66 -7.21
C ILE A 11 -34.09 -9.92 -6.35
N PRO A 12 -35.16 -10.70 -6.55
CA PRO A 12 -35.35 -11.99 -5.90
C PRO A 12 -34.25 -13.01 -6.26
N GLU A 13 -33.97 -13.98 -5.38
CA GLU A 13 -32.95 -15.04 -5.62
C GLU A 13 -33.28 -15.96 -6.81
N SER A 14 -34.56 -16.02 -7.22
CA SER A 14 -34.99 -16.77 -8.40
C SER A 14 -34.56 -16.15 -9.73
N CYS A 15 -34.10 -14.90 -9.75
CA CYS A 15 -33.65 -14.24 -10.97
C CYS A 15 -32.18 -14.60 -11.28
N THR A 16 -31.92 -15.03 -12.52
CA THR A 16 -30.57 -15.20 -13.04
C THR A 16 -30.03 -13.87 -13.58
N ALA A 17 -28.71 -13.75 -13.71
CA ALA A 17 -28.08 -12.57 -14.32
C ALA A 17 -28.62 -12.28 -15.72
N GLU A 18 -28.93 -13.32 -16.50
CA GLU A 18 -29.48 -13.19 -17.86
C GLU A 18 -30.90 -12.61 -17.86
N ASN A 19 -31.76 -13.06 -16.94
CA ASN A 19 -33.11 -12.51 -16.80
C ASN A 19 -33.06 -11.02 -16.46
N VAL A 20 -32.10 -10.61 -15.64
CA VAL A 20 -31.93 -9.19 -15.27
C VAL A 20 -31.45 -8.37 -16.45
N ARG A 21 -30.52 -8.88 -17.28
CA ARG A 21 -30.11 -8.19 -18.50
C ARG A 21 -31.30 -7.95 -19.43
N GLN A 22 -32.13 -8.96 -19.64
CA GLN A 22 -33.32 -8.83 -20.48
C GLN A 22 -34.31 -7.80 -19.92
N ILE A 23 -34.59 -7.84 -18.62
CA ILE A 23 -35.48 -6.88 -17.96
C ILE A 23 -34.92 -5.46 -18.09
N MET A 24 -33.64 -5.24 -17.81
CA MET A 24 -33.02 -3.91 -17.90
C MET A 24 -33.00 -3.38 -19.33
N LYS A 25 -32.76 -4.25 -20.32
CA LYS A 25 -32.82 -3.91 -21.74
C LYS A 25 -34.22 -3.43 -22.16
N GLU A 26 -35.27 -4.09 -21.67
CA GLU A 26 -36.65 -3.66 -21.95
C GLU A 26 -37.04 -2.41 -21.15
N VAL A 27 -36.58 -2.24 -19.90
CA VAL A 27 -36.85 -1.04 -19.08
C VAL A 27 -36.25 0.21 -19.71
N PHE A 28 -35.05 0.12 -20.29
CA PHE A 28 -34.38 1.27 -20.93
C PHE A 28 -34.66 1.41 -22.42
N LYS A 29 -35.49 0.53 -22.99
CA LYS A 29 -35.87 0.57 -24.39
C LYS A 29 -36.60 1.87 -24.71
N GLY A 30 -36.05 2.65 -25.63
CA GLY A 30 -36.61 3.96 -26.01
C GLY A 30 -36.18 5.12 -25.11
N THR A 31 -35.24 4.90 -24.17
CA THR A 31 -34.52 5.97 -23.47
C THR A 31 -33.14 6.18 -24.09
N ASP A 32 -32.48 7.29 -23.76
CA ASP A 32 -31.08 7.53 -24.16
C ASP A 32 -30.06 6.65 -23.40
N PHE A 33 -30.52 5.85 -22.43
CA PHE A 33 -29.65 4.95 -21.67
C PHE A 33 -29.41 3.66 -22.44
N VAL A 34 -28.16 3.45 -22.85
CA VAL A 34 -27.69 2.20 -23.45
C VAL A 34 -26.96 1.37 -22.39
N GLN A 35 -27.39 0.13 -22.21
CA GLN A 35 -26.71 -0.82 -21.33
C GLN A 35 -25.37 -1.21 -21.96
N ALA A 36 -24.29 -1.18 -21.18
CA ALA A 36 -22.97 -1.64 -21.67
C ALA A 36 -23.04 -3.13 -22.04
N GLU A 37 -22.54 -3.51 -23.21
CA GLU A 37 -22.59 -4.92 -23.65
C GLU A 37 -21.44 -5.75 -23.06
N ASP A 38 -20.37 -5.09 -22.61
CA ASP A 38 -19.07 -5.70 -22.34
C ASP A 38 -18.89 -6.22 -20.89
N TYR A 39 -19.96 -6.34 -20.09
CA TYR A 39 -19.83 -6.69 -18.66
C TYR A 39 -20.50 -8.02 -18.27
N GLU A 40 -19.81 -8.78 -17.43
CA GLU A 40 -20.32 -10.03 -16.87
C GLU A 40 -21.09 -9.78 -15.58
N GLN A 41 -22.43 -9.69 -15.65
CA GLN A 41 -23.28 -9.31 -14.52
C GLN A 41 -23.18 -10.27 -13.31
N LYS A 42 -22.78 -11.53 -13.53
CA LYS A 42 -22.57 -12.53 -12.47
C LYS A 42 -21.60 -12.06 -11.39
N ASN A 43 -20.59 -11.27 -11.75
CA ASN A 43 -19.56 -10.79 -10.83
C ASN A 43 -20.05 -9.63 -9.92
N TYR A 44 -21.25 -9.08 -10.21
CA TYR A 44 -21.81 -7.92 -9.55
C TYR A 44 -23.05 -8.23 -8.69
N CYS A 45 -23.54 -9.46 -8.73
CA CYS A 45 -24.69 -9.88 -7.93
C CYS A 45 -24.28 -10.14 -6.47
N VAL A 46 -24.77 -9.31 -5.55
CA VAL A 46 -24.56 -9.50 -4.11
C VAL A 46 -25.83 -10.11 -3.50
N LYS A 47 -25.69 -11.27 -2.83
CA LYS A 47 -26.80 -11.87 -2.08
C LYS A 47 -27.13 -11.04 -0.85
N LYS A 48 -28.42 -10.93 -0.51
CA LYS A 48 -28.91 -10.28 0.73
C LYS A 48 -28.24 -10.87 1.99
N ASN A 49 -28.04 -12.19 1.99
CA ASN A 49 -27.24 -12.90 2.99
C ASN A 49 -26.00 -13.45 2.29
N PRO A 50 -24.86 -12.75 2.33
CA PRO A 50 -23.65 -13.23 1.71
C PRO A 50 -23.17 -14.50 2.44
N THR A 51 -22.87 -15.55 1.68
CA THR A 51 -22.16 -16.71 2.22
C THR A 51 -20.72 -16.32 2.51
N PHE A 52 -20.30 -16.46 3.76
CA PHE A 52 -18.92 -16.17 4.15
C PHE A 52 -18.03 -17.34 3.74
N GLU A 53 -17.27 -17.16 2.66
CA GLU A 53 -16.23 -18.11 2.29
C GLU A 53 -14.98 -17.87 3.14
N PHE A 54 -14.52 -18.90 3.84
CA PHE A 54 -13.26 -18.89 4.60
C PHE A 54 -12.13 -19.44 3.73
N ASP A 55 -11.56 -18.61 2.87
CA ASP A 55 -10.33 -18.97 2.18
C ASP A 55 -9.10 -18.84 3.09
N PHE A 56 -8.02 -19.52 2.72
CA PHE A 56 -6.78 -19.57 3.49
C PHE A 56 -6.28 -18.18 3.92
N LEU A 57 -6.28 -17.20 3.00
CA LEU A 57 -5.82 -15.84 3.28
C LEU A 57 -6.68 -15.14 4.34
N ARG A 58 -8.00 -15.36 4.34
CA ARG A 58 -8.91 -14.82 5.37
C ARG A 58 -8.68 -15.46 6.72
N ILE A 59 -8.57 -16.79 6.78
CA ILE A 59 -8.36 -17.53 8.03
C ILE A 59 -7.05 -17.07 8.68
N ILE A 60 -5.95 -17.05 7.92
CA ILE A 60 -4.65 -16.64 8.46
C ILE A 60 -4.65 -15.17 8.87
N SER A 61 -5.31 -14.29 8.10
CA SER A 61 -5.42 -12.86 8.44
C SER A 61 -6.18 -12.64 9.74
N ILE A 62 -7.30 -13.33 9.94
CA ILE A 62 -8.09 -13.26 11.19
C ILE A 62 -7.25 -13.78 12.36
N PHE A 63 -6.61 -14.93 12.20
CA PHE A 63 -5.75 -15.50 13.25
C PHE A 63 -4.62 -14.55 13.62
N CYS A 64 -3.85 -14.05 12.65
CA CYS A 64 -2.77 -13.10 12.88
C CYS A 64 -3.26 -11.82 13.54
N PHE A 65 -4.38 -11.26 13.09
CA PHE A 65 -4.94 -10.03 13.66
C PHE A 65 -5.38 -10.22 15.12
N LEU A 66 -6.05 -11.33 15.43
CA LEU A 66 -6.44 -11.67 16.80
C LEU A 66 -5.23 -11.91 17.69
N THR A 67 -4.24 -12.68 17.23
CA THR A 67 -2.99 -12.91 17.98
C THR A 67 -2.28 -11.59 18.29
N ILE A 68 -2.09 -10.72 17.29
CA ILE A 68 -1.43 -9.41 17.50
C ILE A 68 -2.25 -8.55 18.47
N THR A 69 -3.56 -8.52 18.33
CA THR A 69 -4.45 -7.75 19.23
C THR A 69 -4.33 -8.24 20.67
N ILE A 70 -4.33 -9.57 20.88
CA ILE A 70 -4.15 -10.18 22.20
C ILE A 70 -2.77 -9.83 22.77
N LEU A 71 -1.70 -9.95 21.97
CA LEU A 71 -0.35 -9.59 22.41
C LEU A 71 -0.25 -8.12 22.83
N VAL A 72 -0.86 -7.22 22.06
CA VAL A 72 -0.92 -5.80 22.36
C VAL A 72 -1.67 -5.54 23.66
N ILE A 73 -2.83 -6.16 23.86
CA ILE A 73 -3.63 -6.01 25.09
C ILE A 73 -2.86 -6.53 26.31
N ILE A 74 -2.34 -7.77 26.22
CA ILE A 74 -1.59 -8.41 27.29
C ILE A 74 -0.38 -7.55 27.67
N ASP A 75 0.44 -7.17 26.70
CA ASP A 75 1.66 -6.43 27.00
C ASP A 75 1.36 -5.00 27.49
N THR A 76 0.32 -4.35 26.95
CA THR A 76 -0.12 -3.03 27.44
C THR A 76 -0.60 -3.07 28.89
N ILE A 77 -1.30 -4.12 29.31
CA ILE A 77 -1.76 -4.29 30.69
C ILE A 77 -0.59 -4.70 31.62
N LEU A 78 0.26 -5.63 31.17
CA LEU A 78 1.34 -6.21 31.97
C LEU A 78 2.65 -5.40 31.95
N THR A 79 2.65 -4.16 31.43
CA THR A 79 3.84 -3.34 31.11
C THR A 79 4.83 -3.06 32.28
N ASN A 80 4.69 -3.64 33.46
CA ASN A 80 5.58 -3.40 34.60
C ASN A 80 6.84 -4.29 34.65
N SER A 81 7.04 -5.20 33.69
CA SER A 81 8.25 -6.03 33.66
C SER A 81 9.48 -5.23 33.20
N THR A 82 10.56 -5.30 33.98
CA THR A 82 11.90 -4.73 33.72
C THR A 82 12.90 -5.79 33.25
N SER A 83 12.43 -6.97 32.84
CA SER A 83 13.29 -8.09 32.48
C SER A 83 14.17 -7.80 31.24
N GLU A 84 15.46 -8.13 31.36
CA GLU A 84 16.47 -8.01 30.31
C GLU A 84 16.45 -9.19 29.31
N LEU A 85 15.66 -10.23 29.58
CA LEU A 85 15.57 -11.42 28.74
C LEU A 85 15.08 -11.04 27.32
N PHE A 86 15.70 -11.60 26.28
CA PHE A 86 15.33 -11.32 24.88
C PHE A 86 13.83 -11.50 24.62
N ILE A 87 13.24 -12.58 25.14
CA ILE A 87 11.82 -12.87 25.01
C ILE A 87 10.97 -11.77 25.67
N ALA A 88 11.37 -11.31 26.86
CA ALA A 88 10.69 -10.21 27.53
C ALA A 88 10.79 -8.91 26.72
N LYS A 89 11.96 -8.57 26.19
CA LYS A 89 12.15 -7.39 25.30
C LYS A 89 11.33 -7.49 24.01
N PHE A 90 11.19 -8.69 23.45
CA PHE A 90 10.35 -8.93 22.28
C PHE A 90 8.88 -8.65 22.58
N PHE A 91 8.34 -9.17 23.70
CA PHE A 91 6.96 -8.89 24.08
C PHE A 91 6.71 -7.41 24.39
N GLN A 92 7.68 -6.73 25.03
CA GLN A 92 7.60 -5.29 25.34
C GLN A 92 7.40 -4.38 24.12
N CYS A 93 7.68 -4.88 22.90
CA CYS A 93 7.46 -4.15 21.66
C CYS A 93 5.98 -3.98 21.31
N PHE A 94 5.07 -4.73 21.94
CA PHE A 94 3.64 -4.69 21.66
C PHE A 94 2.87 -3.71 22.60
N SER A 95 3.47 -3.24 23.70
CA SER A 95 2.84 -2.30 24.63
C SER A 95 2.62 -0.93 23.98
N ILE A 96 1.35 -0.55 23.84
CA ILE A 96 0.95 0.78 23.38
C ILE A 96 1.49 1.85 24.35
N ARG A 97 1.45 1.59 25.67
CA ARG A 97 1.86 2.57 26.68
C ARG A 97 3.33 2.96 26.53
N ARG A 98 4.22 1.98 26.36
CA ARG A 98 5.67 2.22 26.15
C ARG A 98 5.93 2.88 24.80
N ASN A 99 5.37 2.32 23.72
CA ASN A 99 5.55 2.87 22.39
C ASN A 99 5.03 4.32 22.29
N PHE A 100 3.92 4.63 22.95
CA PHE A 100 3.37 5.99 22.98
C PHE A 100 4.29 6.99 23.70
N GLN A 101 5.02 6.55 24.73
CA GLN A 101 6.02 7.40 25.38
C GLN A 101 7.18 7.76 24.45
N THR A 102 7.59 6.83 23.58
CA THR A 102 8.57 7.10 22.52
C THR A 102 7.98 7.97 21.41
N LEU A 103 6.71 7.78 21.04
CA LEU A 103 6.07 8.56 19.98
C LEU A 103 5.84 10.02 20.35
N LYS A 104 5.61 10.32 21.64
CA LYS A 104 5.47 11.70 22.13
C LYS A 104 6.79 12.38 22.43
N ASP A 105 7.91 11.67 22.31
CA ASP A 105 9.25 12.23 22.48
C ASP A 105 9.67 12.92 21.19
N PHE A 106 9.51 14.23 21.17
CA PHE A 106 9.94 15.11 20.07
C PHE A 106 11.31 15.75 20.34
N SER A 107 12.09 15.22 21.29
CA SER A 107 13.40 15.79 21.60
C SER A 107 14.32 15.77 20.38
N ILE A 108 14.92 16.92 20.11
CA ILE A 108 15.89 17.09 19.01
C ILE A 108 17.25 16.65 19.56
N THR A 109 17.78 15.53 19.09
CA THR A 109 19.15 15.12 19.41
C THR A 109 20.14 15.84 18.48
N GLU A 110 21.39 16.03 18.90
CA GLU A 110 22.44 16.68 18.09
C GLU A 110 22.67 16.01 16.72
N SER A 111 22.34 14.72 16.59
CA SER A 111 22.42 13.96 15.35
C SER A 111 21.22 14.13 14.41
N THR A 112 20.17 14.84 14.83
CA THR A 112 18.90 14.95 14.10
C THR A 112 18.92 16.14 13.14
N ILE A 113 18.90 15.86 11.85
CA ILE A 113 18.75 16.89 10.82
C ILE A 113 17.27 17.24 10.68
N THR A 114 16.85 18.34 11.31
CA THR A 114 15.45 18.77 11.40
C THR A 114 14.81 19.05 10.03
N CYS A 115 15.55 19.61 9.07
CA CYS A 115 15.02 19.88 7.73
C CYS A 115 14.61 18.60 6.99
N ILE A 116 15.28 17.46 7.23
CA ILE A 116 14.91 16.17 6.64
C ILE A 116 13.57 15.68 7.19
N ASN A 117 13.29 15.94 8.48
CA ASN A 117 12.00 15.59 9.07
C ASN A 117 10.88 16.44 8.47
N GLY A 118 11.13 17.73 8.21
CA GLY A 118 10.20 18.60 7.49
C GLY A 118 9.88 18.10 6.08
N ILE A 119 10.91 17.73 5.30
CA ILE A 119 10.72 17.18 3.95
C ILE A 119 9.89 15.89 3.99
N LYS A 120 10.19 14.96 4.91
CA LYS A 120 9.39 13.73 5.07
C LYS A 120 7.93 14.02 5.39
N ALA A 121 7.66 14.98 6.26
CA ALA A 121 6.29 15.35 6.61
C ALA A 121 5.54 15.89 5.38
N ILE A 122 6.16 16.78 4.61
CA ILE A 122 5.61 17.32 3.37
C ILE A 122 5.34 16.19 2.36
N SER A 123 6.31 15.30 2.11
CA SER A 123 6.12 14.18 1.19
C SER A 123 4.99 13.23 1.59
N VAL A 124 4.80 12.98 2.88
CA VAL A 124 3.68 12.14 3.36
C VAL A 124 2.34 12.87 3.17
N LEU A 125 2.29 14.18 3.42
CA LEU A 125 1.10 14.99 3.20
C LEU A 125 0.72 15.06 1.72
N GLU A 126 1.68 15.22 0.83
CA GLU A 126 1.48 15.21 -0.62
C GLU A 126 0.87 13.88 -1.09
N ILE A 127 1.41 12.75 -0.63
CA ILE A 127 0.86 11.43 -0.92
C ILE A 127 -0.59 11.31 -0.41
N PHE A 128 -0.86 11.80 0.80
CA PHE A 128 -2.20 11.75 1.39
C PHE A 128 -3.21 12.60 0.61
N ILE A 129 -2.82 13.82 0.22
CA ILE A 129 -3.63 14.72 -0.61
C ILE A 129 -3.88 14.08 -1.97
N PHE A 130 -2.82 13.56 -2.62
CA PHE A 130 -2.93 12.89 -3.91
C PHE A 130 -3.88 11.70 -3.86
N HIS A 131 -3.79 10.83 -2.85
CA HIS A 131 -4.72 9.70 -2.70
C HIS A 131 -6.15 10.18 -2.43
N SER A 132 -6.32 11.15 -1.53
CA SER A 132 -7.64 11.72 -1.21
C SER A 132 -8.30 12.35 -2.43
N PHE A 133 -7.51 12.97 -3.32
CA PHE A 133 -7.99 13.59 -4.55
C PHE A 133 -8.18 12.55 -5.66
N SER A 134 -7.27 11.57 -5.81
CA SER A 134 -7.38 10.48 -6.79
C SER A 134 -8.62 9.61 -6.56
N PHE A 135 -8.95 9.29 -5.31
CA PHE A 135 -10.20 8.58 -4.99
C PHE A 135 -11.45 9.42 -5.32
N LYS A 136 -11.34 10.76 -5.28
CA LYS A 136 -12.39 11.70 -5.70
C LYS A 136 -12.36 12.05 -7.19
N LEU A 137 -11.31 11.70 -7.93
CA LEU A 137 -11.20 11.87 -9.38
C LEU A 137 -11.46 10.57 -10.16
N ASN A 138 -11.65 9.44 -9.48
CA ASN A 138 -12.23 8.23 -10.08
C ASN A 138 -13.74 8.37 -10.37
N PHE A 139 -14.30 9.59 -10.23
CA PHE A 139 -15.53 10.01 -10.90
C PHE A 139 -15.17 10.46 -12.33
N PRO A 140 -16.00 10.18 -13.35
CA PRO A 140 -15.55 10.13 -14.74
C PRO A 140 -15.30 11.54 -15.31
N PHE A 141 -14.10 12.07 -15.11
CA PHE A 141 -13.54 13.14 -15.94
C PHE A 141 -12.08 12.81 -16.22
N ASN A 142 -11.90 12.16 -17.36
CA ASN A 142 -10.61 11.82 -17.91
C ASN A 142 -10.04 13.06 -18.62
N ASP A 143 -8.81 13.43 -18.31
CA ASP A 143 -7.82 13.74 -19.34
C ASP A 143 -6.42 13.47 -18.78
N GLY A 144 -5.85 12.32 -19.16
CA GLY A 144 -4.58 11.77 -18.68
C GLY A 144 -3.31 12.54 -19.09
N LYS A 145 -3.41 13.84 -19.38
CA LYS A 145 -2.26 14.70 -19.71
C LYS A 145 -1.64 15.38 -18.49
N GLU A 146 -2.35 15.46 -17.36
CA GLU A 146 -1.85 16.14 -16.15
C GLU A 146 -1.04 15.23 -15.20
N PHE A 147 -1.12 13.91 -15.36
CA PHE A 147 -0.38 12.96 -14.51
C PHE A 147 1.10 12.78 -14.92
N GLN A 148 1.45 13.12 -16.16
CA GLN A 148 2.84 13.01 -16.66
C GLN A 148 3.74 14.15 -16.19
N THR A 149 3.20 15.33 -15.90
CA THR A 149 3.98 16.48 -15.42
C THR A 149 4.40 16.36 -13.94
N LEU A 150 3.64 15.64 -13.11
CA LEU A 150 3.97 15.39 -11.70
C LEU A 150 5.07 14.34 -11.50
N LEU A 151 5.37 13.52 -12.51
CA LEU A 151 6.44 12.52 -12.44
C LEU A 151 7.85 13.16 -12.50
N ASN A 152 7.95 14.41 -12.95
CA ASN A 152 9.22 15.13 -13.10
C ASN A 152 9.76 15.71 -11.78
N GLU A 153 8.98 15.72 -10.69
CA GLU A 153 9.46 16.17 -9.36
C GLU A 153 10.17 15.05 -8.56
N LYS A 154 10.17 13.80 -9.06
CA LYS A 154 10.88 12.67 -8.43
C LYS A 154 12.40 12.84 -8.35
N GLU A 155 12.98 13.77 -9.11
CA GLU A 155 14.42 14.04 -9.09
C GLU A 155 14.90 14.69 -7.77
N ALA A 156 14.01 15.33 -7.00
CA ALA A 156 14.38 15.93 -5.71
C ALA A 156 14.63 14.86 -4.62
N ALA A 157 13.89 13.74 -4.67
CA ALA A 157 14.00 12.66 -3.69
C ALA A 157 15.34 11.89 -3.81
N GLN A 158 15.90 11.82 -5.02
CA GLN A 158 17.17 11.14 -5.28
C GLN A 158 18.40 11.91 -4.73
N LYS A 159 18.32 13.24 -4.66
CA LYS A 159 19.43 14.11 -4.23
C LYS A 159 19.69 14.06 -2.71
N ILE A 160 18.67 13.71 -1.92
CA ILE A 160 18.72 13.68 -0.45
C ILE A 160 19.28 12.35 0.07
N VAL A 161 18.98 11.22 -0.60
CA VAL A 161 19.50 9.89 -0.22
C VAL A 161 21.02 9.81 -0.40
N GLY A 162 21.58 10.53 -1.38
CA GLY A 162 23.02 10.60 -1.63
C GLY A 162 23.85 11.28 -0.53
N ARG A 163 23.26 12.19 0.27
CA ARG A 163 23.99 12.93 1.32
C ARG A 163 24.07 12.20 2.66
N THR A 164 23.15 11.27 2.95
CA THR A 164 23.13 10.56 4.25
C THR A 164 23.99 9.28 4.27
N LEU A 165 24.38 8.75 3.10
CA LEU A 165 25.16 7.50 3.02
C LEU A 165 26.69 7.66 3.14
N LEU A 166 27.21 8.90 3.21
CA LEU A 166 28.65 9.15 3.09
C LEU A 166 29.42 9.33 4.41
N ASN A 167 28.82 9.09 5.57
CA ASN A 167 29.53 9.35 6.84
C ASN A 167 29.41 8.25 7.90
N SER A 168 29.53 6.98 7.52
CA SER A 168 29.86 5.94 8.50
C SER A 168 30.99 5.03 8.00
N LYS A 169 32.13 5.03 8.72
CA LYS A 169 33.25 4.12 8.46
C LYS A 169 32.94 2.64 8.82
N LYS A 170 31.68 2.30 9.16
CA LYS A 170 31.20 0.95 9.52
C LYS A 170 29.82 0.62 8.92
N PHE A 171 29.58 0.94 7.64
CA PHE A 171 28.32 0.59 6.97
C PHE A 171 28.28 -0.91 6.65
N ASN A 172 27.44 -1.67 7.37
CA ASN A 172 27.11 -3.05 7.03
C ASN A 172 25.85 -3.07 6.14
N PHE A 173 26.08 -3.27 4.83
CA PHE A 173 25.05 -3.26 3.80
C PHE A 173 23.91 -4.24 4.11
N TRP A 174 24.23 -5.49 4.43
CA TRP A 174 23.24 -6.53 4.67
C TRP A 174 22.40 -6.23 5.91
N LYS A 175 23.04 -5.77 6.99
CA LYS A 175 22.32 -5.36 8.20
C LYS A 175 21.35 -4.21 7.91
N PHE A 176 21.78 -3.20 7.15
CA PHE A 176 20.92 -2.08 6.75
C PHE A 176 19.73 -2.54 5.91
N LEU A 177 19.98 -3.38 4.89
CA LEU A 177 18.93 -3.83 3.98
C LEU A 177 17.91 -4.74 4.68
N ILE A 178 18.37 -5.70 5.48
CA ILE A 178 17.51 -6.62 6.24
C ILE A 178 16.63 -5.84 7.22
N GLN A 179 17.20 -4.89 7.97
CA GLN A 179 16.43 -4.08 8.91
C GLN A 179 15.33 -3.26 8.21
N ARG A 180 15.63 -2.69 7.04
CA ARG A 180 14.67 -1.92 6.24
C ARG A 180 13.57 -2.80 5.64
N TYR A 181 13.95 -3.93 5.06
CA TYR A 181 13.02 -4.91 4.51
C TYR A 181 12.08 -5.43 5.59
N MET A 182 12.62 -5.94 6.71
CA MET A 182 11.81 -6.48 7.80
C MET A 182 10.84 -5.44 8.37
N ARG A 183 11.29 -4.20 8.58
CA ARG A 183 10.42 -3.13 9.08
C ARG A 183 9.27 -2.81 8.12
N LEU A 184 9.57 -2.69 6.82
CA LEU A 184 8.59 -2.34 5.82
C LEU A 184 7.61 -3.50 5.58
N THR A 185 8.13 -4.70 5.36
CA THR A 185 7.34 -5.90 5.08
C THR A 185 6.44 -6.25 6.26
N LEU A 186 6.94 -6.22 7.50
CA LEU A 186 6.13 -6.53 8.69
C LEU A 186 4.93 -5.59 8.81
N LEU A 187 5.14 -4.29 8.62
CA LEU A 187 4.05 -3.31 8.65
C LEU A 187 3.03 -3.57 7.53
N THR A 188 3.50 -3.86 6.31
CA THR A 188 2.59 -4.10 5.18
C THR A 188 1.80 -5.41 5.32
N LEU A 189 2.39 -6.46 5.88
CA LEU A 189 1.68 -7.72 6.16
C LEU A 189 0.58 -7.53 7.20
N PHE A 190 0.83 -6.71 8.23
CA PHE A 190 -0.20 -6.32 9.18
C PHE A 190 -1.35 -5.56 8.50
N LEU A 191 -1.03 -4.63 7.59
CA LEU A 191 -2.05 -3.92 6.81
C LEU A 191 -2.86 -4.86 5.92
N ILE A 192 -2.26 -5.90 5.33
CA ILE A 192 -3.00 -6.93 4.57
C ILE A 192 -3.98 -7.64 5.50
N CYS A 193 -3.54 -8.05 6.70
CA CYS A 193 -4.42 -8.71 7.66
C CYS A 193 -5.59 -7.79 8.06
N TYR A 194 -5.29 -6.52 8.37
CA TYR A 194 -6.29 -5.51 8.73
C TYR A 194 -7.29 -5.28 7.61
N ASP A 195 -6.84 -5.07 6.37
CA ASP A 195 -7.72 -4.83 5.22
C ASP A 195 -8.59 -6.05 4.96
N VAL A 196 -8.01 -7.25 4.91
CA VAL A 196 -8.76 -8.50 4.68
C VAL A 196 -9.84 -8.70 5.75
N VAL A 197 -9.52 -8.49 7.03
CA VAL A 197 -10.49 -8.60 8.14
C VAL A 197 -11.58 -7.53 8.02
N THR A 198 -11.18 -6.27 7.85
CA THR A 198 -12.08 -5.13 7.74
C THR A 198 -13.04 -5.26 6.56
N TYR A 199 -12.55 -5.60 5.36
CA TYR A 199 -13.38 -5.84 4.18
C TYR A 199 -14.30 -7.05 4.35
N SER A 200 -13.84 -8.08 5.06
CA SER A 200 -14.66 -9.26 5.38
C SER A 200 -15.82 -8.90 6.33
N LEU A 201 -15.57 -8.04 7.31
CA LEU A 201 -16.62 -7.50 8.20
C LEU A 201 -17.57 -6.56 7.45
N PHE A 202 -17.06 -5.71 6.55
CA PHE A 202 -17.89 -4.83 5.73
C PHE A 202 -18.84 -5.59 4.78
N LYS A 203 -18.58 -6.86 4.46
CA LYS A 203 -19.56 -7.70 3.73
C LYS A 203 -20.81 -8.03 4.56
N LEU A 204 -20.74 -7.96 5.89
CA LEU A 204 -21.89 -8.21 6.77
C LEU A 204 -22.92 -7.06 6.75
N PHE A 205 -22.51 -5.89 6.26
CA PHE A 205 -23.37 -4.72 6.18
C PHE A 205 -23.85 -4.49 4.75
N PRO A 206 -25.14 -4.14 4.53
CA PRO A 206 -25.65 -3.77 3.21
C PRO A 206 -24.86 -2.59 2.65
N LYS A 207 -24.24 -2.77 1.48
CA LYS A 207 -23.48 -1.69 0.83
C LYS A 207 -24.42 -0.84 -0.02
N PRO A 208 -24.38 0.51 0.11
CA PRO A 208 -25.14 1.39 -0.77
C PRO A 208 -24.57 1.42 -2.21
N TYR A 209 -23.32 0.99 -2.42
CA TYR A 209 -22.65 0.99 -3.72
C TYR A 209 -21.77 -0.26 -3.91
N VAL A 210 -21.80 -0.83 -5.12
CA VAL A 210 -20.92 -1.92 -5.57
C VAL A 210 -19.79 -1.29 -6.38
N HIS A 211 -18.55 -1.32 -5.88
CA HIS A 211 -17.39 -0.89 -6.67
C HIS A 211 -17.00 -1.97 -7.69
N GLY A 212 -16.53 -1.50 -8.85
CA GLY A 212 -16.31 -2.26 -10.06
C GLY A 212 -15.20 -3.33 -10.03
N ASP A 213 -15.45 -4.34 -10.87
CA ASP A 213 -14.65 -5.47 -11.38
C ASP A 213 -13.78 -6.35 -10.48
N HIS A 214 -13.11 -5.83 -9.45
CA HIS A 214 -12.23 -6.67 -8.62
C HIS A 214 -12.45 -6.40 -7.14
N SER A 215 -12.80 -7.44 -6.39
CA SER A 215 -12.76 -7.31 -4.95
C SER A 215 -11.29 -7.21 -4.55
N ILE A 216 -10.92 -6.16 -3.83
CA ILE A 216 -9.55 -5.95 -3.27
C ILE A 216 -9.04 -7.22 -2.56
N ILE A 217 -9.96 -8.03 -2.02
CA ILE A 217 -9.67 -9.33 -1.43
C ILE A 217 -9.15 -10.32 -2.48
N ASP A 218 -9.77 -10.41 -3.66
CA ASP A 218 -9.37 -11.35 -4.71
C ASP A 218 -8.01 -10.99 -5.32
N ASP A 219 -7.72 -9.70 -5.50
CA ASP A 219 -6.38 -9.25 -5.88
C ASP A 219 -5.35 -9.65 -4.81
N CYS A 220 -5.68 -9.45 -3.53
CA CYS A 220 -4.81 -9.86 -2.44
C CYS A 220 -4.63 -11.38 -2.34
N LYS A 221 -5.66 -12.20 -2.63
CA LYS A 221 -5.53 -13.68 -2.64
C LYS A 221 -4.45 -14.13 -3.61
N ASN A 222 -4.41 -13.52 -4.79
CA ASN A 222 -3.48 -13.92 -5.85
C ASN A 222 -2.12 -13.25 -5.73
N TYR A 223 -2.06 -12.02 -5.19
CA TYR A 223 -0.88 -11.15 -5.28
C TYR A 223 -0.33 -10.65 -3.95
N TRP A 224 -0.78 -11.16 -2.79
CA TRP A 224 -0.21 -10.79 -1.48
C TRP A 224 1.33 -10.94 -1.42
N TRP A 225 1.88 -11.96 -2.09
CA TRP A 225 3.31 -12.23 -2.11
C TRP A 225 4.10 -11.12 -2.82
N THR A 226 3.52 -10.49 -3.85
CA THR A 226 4.14 -9.36 -4.56
C THR A 226 4.26 -8.15 -3.63
N LYS A 227 3.27 -7.97 -2.73
CA LYS A 227 3.32 -6.95 -1.70
C LYS A 227 4.36 -7.29 -0.64
N ALA A 228 4.42 -8.54 -0.18
CA ALA A 228 5.40 -9.00 0.81
C ALA A 228 6.85 -8.78 0.35
N LEU A 229 7.11 -9.02 -0.94
CA LEU A 229 8.41 -8.79 -1.58
C LEU A 229 8.65 -7.34 -2.02
N ASN A 230 7.67 -6.44 -1.85
CA ASN A 230 7.73 -5.05 -2.30
C ASN A 230 7.96 -4.87 -3.82
N ILE A 231 7.35 -5.73 -4.64
CA ILE A 231 7.45 -5.71 -6.12
C ILE A 231 6.10 -5.59 -6.84
N GLN A 232 5.01 -5.35 -6.11
CA GLN A 232 3.65 -5.29 -6.67
C GLN A 232 3.48 -4.30 -7.84
N THR A 233 4.27 -3.21 -7.85
CA THR A 233 4.23 -2.19 -8.91
C THR A 233 4.78 -2.67 -10.25
N ASN A 234 5.61 -3.71 -10.24
CA ASN A 234 6.32 -4.18 -11.43
C ASN A 234 5.71 -5.47 -11.97
N VAL A 235 5.16 -6.30 -11.07
CA VAL A 235 4.53 -7.57 -11.46
C VAL A 235 3.09 -7.36 -11.91
N ASN A 236 2.26 -6.71 -11.07
CA ASN A 236 0.83 -6.57 -11.33
C ASN A 236 0.34 -5.14 -11.00
N PRO A 237 0.66 -4.14 -11.84
CA PRO A 237 0.29 -2.77 -11.57
C PRO A 237 -1.22 -2.52 -11.55
N GLN A 238 -2.00 -3.36 -12.25
CA GLN A 238 -3.46 -3.27 -12.27
C GLN A 238 -4.14 -4.08 -11.15
N HIS A 239 -3.44 -5.07 -10.57
CA HIS A 239 -3.95 -5.96 -9.53
C HIS A 239 -3.06 -5.91 -8.28
N MET A 240 -2.97 -4.73 -7.68
CA MET A 240 -2.15 -4.53 -6.49
C MET A 240 -2.87 -5.00 -5.22
N CYS A 241 -2.19 -5.76 -4.36
CA CYS A 241 -2.66 -6.00 -3.01
C CYS A 241 -2.36 -4.78 -2.14
N ILE A 242 -3.41 -4.03 -1.74
CA ILE A 242 -3.33 -2.71 -1.10
C ILE A 242 -2.79 -1.65 -2.07
N PRO A 243 -3.60 -1.16 -3.03
CA PRO A 243 -3.19 -0.15 -3.99
C PRO A 243 -2.59 1.13 -3.38
N PRO A 244 -3.14 1.71 -2.28
CA PRO A 244 -2.55 2.91 -1.66
C PRO A 244 -1.10 2.74 -1.20
N SER A 245 -0.64 1.50 -1.00
CA SER A 245 0.71 1.21 -0.50
C SER A 245 1.78 1.08 -1.60
N TRP A 246 1.45 1.38 -2.86
CA TRP A 246 2.35 1.28 -4.02
C TRP A 246 3.67 2.04 -3.83
N PHE A 247 3.61 3.26 -3.29
CA PHE A 247 4.78 4.12 -3.08
C PHE A 247 5.82 3.48 -2.15
N ALA A 248 5.37 2.68 -1.19
CA ALA A 248 6.24 2.02 -0.23
C ALA A 248 7.09 0.93 -0.91
N SER A 249 6.50 0.23 -1.88
CA SER A 249 7.21 -0.76 -2.70
C SER A 249 8.22 -0.10 -3.65
N VAL A 250 7.85 1.02 -4.27
CA VAL A 250 8.80 1.83 -5.08
C VAL A 250 9.97 2.33 -4.25
N LEU A 251 9.69 2.84 -3.04
CA LEU A 251 10.73 3.36 -2.15
C LEU A 251 11.75 2.26 -1.77
N PHE A 252 11.29 1.04 -1.50
CA PHE A 252 12.17 -0.08 -1.22
C PHE A 252 13.07 -0.43 -2.41
N GLN A 253 12.51 -0.47 -3.63
CA GLN A 253 13.26 -0.71 -4.86
C GLN A 253 14.32 0.35 -5.10
N LEU A 254 13.99 1.64 -4.92
CA LEU A 254 14.94 2.74 -5.05
C LEU A 254 16.08 2.66 -4.01
N ILE A 255 15.76 2.27 -2.77
CA ILE A 255 16.78 2.04 -1.73
C ILE A 255 17.70 0.89 -2.12
N LEU A 256 17.16 -0.21 -2.66
CA LEU A 256 17.96 -1.35 -3.11
C LEU A 256 18.92 -0.93 -4.23
N ILE A 257 18.42 -0.21 -5.24
CA ILE A 257 19.24 0.31 -6.35
C ILE A 257 20.32 1.26 -5.82
N ALA A 258 19.97 2.23 -4.97
CA ALA A 258 20.93 3.16 -4.39
C ALA A 258 22.02 2.46 -3.57
N ALA A 259 21.64 1.42 -2.81
CA ALA A 259 22.58 0.65 -2.02
C ALA A 259 23.51 -0.22 -2.89
N LEU A 260 23.02 -0.78 -4.00
CA LEU A 260 23.84 -1.48 -5.00
C LEU A 260 24.82 -0.53 -5.70
N ILE A 261 24.34 0.64 -6.12
CA ILE A 261 25.19 1.70 -6.69
C ILE A 261 26.29 2.08 -5.71
N HIS A 262 25.96 2.26 -4.43
CA HIS A 262 26.95 2.57 -3.40
C HIS A 262 28.00 1.46 -3.23
N LEU A 263 27.61 0.18 -3.25
CA LEU A 263 28.55 -0.95 -3.17
C LEU A 263 29.51 -0.97 -4.37
N ILE A 264 28.98 -0.73 -5.57
CA ILE A 264 29.77 -0.64 -6.80
C ILE A 264 30.76 0.53 -6.68
N ILE A 265 30.27 1.73 -6.38
CA ILE A 265 31.05 2.96 -6.23
C ILE A 265 32.15 2.84 -5.17
N ARG A 266 31.89 2.15 -4.05
CA ARG A 266 32.86 1.97 -2.96
C ARG A 266 34.11 1.20 -3.42
N ASN A 267 33.99 0.33 -4.42
CA ASN A 267 35.12 -0.42 -4.96
C ASN A 267 35.93 0.38 -5.99
N PHE A 268 35.46 1.57 -6.39
CA PHE A 268 36.16 2.47 -7.30
C PHE A 268 36.84 3.62 -6.56
N SER A 269 37.99 4.07 -7.04
CA SER A 269 38.64 5.29 -6.52
C SER A 269 37.71 6.49 -6.74
N LYS A 270 37.73 7.48 -5.82
CA LYS A 270 36.87 8.67 -5.87
C LYS A 270 36.90 9.39 -7.23
N THR A 271 38.02 9.31 -7.95
CA THR A 271 38.24 9.85 -9.29
C THR A 271 37.40 9.13 -10.36
N LYS A 272 37.28 7.79 -10.31
CA LYS A 272 36.49 7.01 -11.28
C LYS A 272 34.99 7.18 -11.08
N VAL A 273 34.55 7.42 -9.84
CA VAL A 273 33.15 7.70 -9.49
C VAL A 273 32.71 9.04 -10.09
N PHE A 274 33.57 10.06 -10.04
CA PHE A 274 33.30 11.37 -10.64
C PHE A 274 33.16 11.29 -12.17
N ILE A 275 33.97 10.45 -12.81
CA ILE A 275 33.91 10.20 -14.27
C ILE A 275 32.61 9.47 -14.66
N ILE A 276 32.18 8.46 -13.88
CA ILE A 276 30.93 7.74 -14.13
C ILE A 276 29.71 8.65 -13.94
N TYR A 277 29.69 9.47 -12.88
CA TYR A 277 28.61 10.46 -12.66
C TYR A 277 28.58 11.52 -13.78
N GLY A 278 29.75 11.95 -14.25
CA GLY A 278 29.86 12.86 -15.40
C GLY A 278 29.30 12.25 -16.69
N HIS A 279 29.62 10.98 -16.98
CA HIS A 279 29.08 10.29 -18.15
C HIS A 279 27.57 10.01 -18.07
N LEU A 280 27.05 9.65 -16.89
CA LEU A 280 25.61 9.45 -16.69
C LEU A 280 24.82 10.77 -16.86
N LEU A 281 25.38 11.91 -16.45
CA LEU A 281 24.76 13.23 -16.66
C LEU A 281 24.79 13.67 -18.13
N VAL A 282 25.87 13.37 -18.86
CA VAL A 282 26.00 13.70 -20.29
C VAL A 282 25.13 12.80 -21.18
N CYS A 283 24.90 11.55 -20.78
CA CYS A 283 23.99 10.66 -21.52
C CYS A 283 22.50 10.88 -21.21
N ALA A 284 22.19 11.68 -20.19
CA ALA A 284 20.82 12.00 -19.77
C ALA A 284 20.30 13.35 -20.31
N THR A 285 21.15 14.13 -20.97
CA THR A 285 20.82 15.32 -21.78
C THR A 285 20.76 14.97 -23.26
#